data_AF-A0A442U4W9-F1
#
_entry.id   AF-A0A442U4W9-F1
#
_cell.length_a   1.000
_cell.length_b   1.000
_cell.length_c   1.000
_cell.angle_alpha   90.00
_cell.angle_beta   90.00
_cell.angle_gamma   90.00
#
_symmetry.space_group_name_H-M   'P 1'
#
loop_
_entity.id
_entity.type
_entity.pdbx_description
1 polymer ?
#
loop_
_entity_poly.entity_id
_entity_poly.type
_entity_poly.pdbx_seq_one_letter_code
_entity_poly.pdbx_strand_id
1 'polypeptide(L)'
;SEQILSELRHLLSEMSDGGSVGPSVYDTARALQSHGTVTGRQDAYAWLIAQQQADGGWGSADFPLFRHAPTWAALLALQRADPLPGAADAVQAATRFLERQPDP
;
A
#
# COMPACT_ATOMS: atom_id res chain seq x y z
N SER A 1 -18.79 -3.76 -32.35
CA SER A 1 -18.43 -2.33 -32.18
C SER A 1 -19.51 -1.48 -31.50
N GLU A 2 -20.82 -1.74 -31.67
CA GLU A 2 -21.87 -1.00 -30.92
C GLU A 2 -21.92 -1.36 -29.42
N GLN A 3 -21.77 -2.65 -29.08
CA GLN A 3 -21.87 -3.13 -27.69
C GLN A 3 -20.80 -2.56 -26.76
N ILE A 4 -19.55 -2.50 -27.23
CA ILE A 4 -18.43 -1.91 -26.46
C ILE A 4 -18.69 -0.41 -26.21
N LEU A 5 -19.25 0.30 -27.20
CA LEU A 5 -19.58 1.72 -27.04
C LEU A 5 -20.75 1.95 -26.08
N SER A 6 -21.75 1.06 -26.07
CA SER A 6 -22.83 1.14 -25.07
C SER A 6 -22.33 0.85 -23.66
N GLU A 7 -21.44 -0.13 -23.50
CA GLU A 7 -20.87 -0.50 -22.20
C GLU A 7 -19.96 0.61 -21.66
N LEU A 8 -19.11 1.20 -22.50
CA LEU A 8 -18.29 2.35 -22.11
C LEU A 8 -19.16 3.54 -21.66
N ARG A 9 -20.22 3.87 -22.41
CA ARG A 9 -21.13 4.96 -22.01
C ARG A 9 -21.82 4.67 -20.68
N HIS A 10 -22.21 3.42 -20.44
CA HIS A 10 -22.78 3.01 -19.16
C HIS A 10 -21.79 3.22 -18.02
N LEU A 11 -20.57 2.67 -18.14
CA LEU A 11 -19.52 2.80 -17.13
C LEU A 11 -19.17 4.27 -16.84
N LEU A 12 -19.05 5.09 -17.89
CA LEU A 12 -18.81 6.52 -17.74
C LEU A 12 -19.98 7.25 -17.07
N SER A 13 -21.21 6.82 -17.30
CA SER A 13 -22.39 7.42 -16.65
C SER A 13 -22.52 7.03 -15.18
N GLU A 14 -21.97 5.88 -14.78
CA GLU A 14 -21.93 5.44 -13.37
C GLU A 14 -20.80 6.10 -12.57
N MET A 15 -19.74 6.56 -13.24
CA MET A 15 -18.67 7.33 -12.59
C MET A 15 -19.19 8.71 -12.15
N SER A 16 -19.46 8.88 -10.85
CA SER A 16 -20.06 10.09 -10.29
C SER A 16 -19.14 10.89 -9.38
N ASP A 17 -17.94 10.39 -9.07
CA ASP A 17 -17.04 10.92 -8.04
C ASP A 17 -15.59 11.11 -8.50
N GLY A 18 -15.35 11.10 -9.82
CA GLY A 18 -14.01 11.18 -10.40
C GLY A 18 -13.35 9.82 -10.66
N GLY A 19 -14.07 8.72 -10.38
CA GLY A 19 -13.65 7.36 -10.70
C GLY A 19 -13.14 6.58 -9.48
N SER A 20 -12.86 5.29 -9.69
CA SER A 20 -12.39 4.40 -8.63
C SER A 20 -10.90 4.13 -8.76
N VAL A 21 -10.15 4.46 -7.71
CA VAL A 21 -8.72 4.14 -7.58
C VAL A 21 -8.56 3.24 -6.37
N GLY A 22 -7.92 2.08 -6.57
CA GLY A 22 -7.62 1.17 -5.48
C GLY A 22 -6.65 1.77 -4.45
N PRO A 23 -6.66 1.28 -3.20
CA PRO A 23 -5.73 1.76 -2.18
C PRO A 23 -4.27 1.49 -2.57
N SER A 24 -3.40 2.45 -2.26
CA SER A 24 -1.96 2.41 -2.54
C SER A 24 -1.18 2.30 -1.25
N VAL A 25 -0.37 1.24 -1.11
CA VAL A 25 0.49 1.04 0.08
C VAL A 25 1.39 2.25 0.31
N TYR A 26 1.99 2.78 -0.76
CA TYR A 26 2.89 3.91 -0.67
C TYR A 26 2.16 5.13 -0.11
N ASP A 27 1.00 5.49 -0.66
CA ASP A 27 0.25 6.67 -0.24
C ASP A 27 -0.29 6.53 1.18
N THR A 28 -0.80 5.35 1.54
CA THR A 28 -1.23 5.05 2.91
C THR A 28 -0.07 5.18 3.90
N ALA A 29 1.09 4.61 3.60
CA ALA A 29 2.27 4.70 4.46
C ALA A 29 2.80 6.13 4.60
N ARG A 30 2.74 6.93 3.53
CA ARG A 30 3.12 8.36 3.56
C ARG A 30 2.12 9.19 4.37
N ALA A 31 0.83 8.93 4.24
CA ALA A 31 -0.20 9.58 5.04
C ALA A 31 0.02 9.30 6.55
N LEU A 32 0.33 8.05 6.92
CA LEU A 32 0.65 7.66 8.30
C LEU A 32 1.91 8.35 8.86
N GLN A 33 2.81 8.82 8.02
CA GLN A 33 4.00 9.58 8.44
C GLN A 33 3.75 11.10 8.55
N SER A 34 2.62 11.59 8.05
CA SER A 34 2.29 13.01 8.14
C SER A 34 1.91 13.40 9.57
N HIS A 35 2.18 14.65 9.96
CA HIS A 35 1.91 15.18 11.30
C HIS A 35 0.43 15.56 11.55
N GLY A 36 -0.49 15.20 10.65
CA GLY A 36 -1.91 15.51 10.76
C GLY A 36 -2.73 14.40 11.42
N THR A 37 -3.93 14.75 11.89
CA THR A 37 -4.92 13.76 12.32
C THR A 37 -5.39 12.96 11.11
N VAL A 38 -4.87 11.74 10.97
CA VAL A 38 -5.38 10.78 10.00
C VAL A 38 -6.51 9.98 10.66
N THR A 39 -7.74 10.23 10.24
CA THR A 39 -8.89 9.41 10.66
C THR A 39 -8.64 7.94 10.26
N GLY A 40 -8.91 6.99 11.17
CA GLY A 40 -8.68 5.57 10.90
C GLY A 40 -7.21 5.15 10.90
N ARG A 41 -6.32 5.91 11.55
CA ARG A 41 -4.87 5.61 11.63
C ARG A 41 -4.56 4.16 12.04
N GLN A 42 -5.28 3.63 13.03
CA GLN A 42 -5.09 2.26 13.50
C GLN A 42 -5.49 1.23 12.43
N ASP A 43 -6.63 1.45 11.75
CA ASP A 43 -7.09 0.59 10.66
C ASP A 43 -6.13 0.63 9.47
N ALA A 44 -5.57 1.80 9.17
CA ALA A 44 -4.55 1.95 8.13
C ALA A 44 -3.26 1.20 8.47
N TYR A 45 -2.83 1.18 9.74
CA TYR A 45 -1.70 0.36 10.17
C TYR A 45 -1.99 -1.13 10.07
N ALA A 46 -3.17 -1.57 10.53
CA ALA A 46 -3.59 -2.97 10.44
C ALA A 46 -3.67 -3.43 8.98
N TRP A 47 -4.24 -2.58 8.10
CA TRP A 47 -4.28 -2.83 6.67
C TRP A 47 -2.87 -2.93 6.08
N LEU A 48 -1.98 -1.99 6.44
CA LEU A 48 -0.60 -2.01 5.96
C LEU A 48 0.11 -3.33 6.33
N ILE A 49 -0.02 -3.81 7.56
CA ILE A 49 0.53 -5.10 7.97
C ILE A 49 -0.07 -6.24 7.16
N ALA A 50 -1.38 -6.25 6.95
CA ALA A 50 -2.07 -7.28 6.18
C ALA A 50 -1.68 -7.29 4.68
N GLN A 51 -1.18 -6.18 4.13
CA GLN A 51 -0.69 -6.12 2.74
C GLN A 51 0.74 -6.66 2.55
N GLN A 52 1.47 -6.94 3.63
CA GLN A 52 2.83 -7.46 3.52
C GLN A 52 2.82 -8.82 2.82
N GLN A 53 3.71 -9.00 1.85
CA GLN A 53 3.88 -10.26 1.16
C GLN A 53 4.70 -11.24 2.00
N ALA A 54 4.61 -12.54 1.70
CA ALA A 54 5.30 -13.59 2.43
C ALA A 54 6.83 -13.44 2.45
N ASP A 55 7.42 -12.73 1.49
CA ASP A 55 8.86 -12.46 1.41
C ASP A 55 9.31 -11.25 2.24
N GLY A 56 8.37 -10.49 2.81
CA GLY A 56 8.57 -9.31 3.65
C GLY A 56 8.40 -7.97 2.93
N GLY A 57 8.26 -7.94 1.61
CA GLY A 57 8.06 -6.71 0.85
C GLY A 57 6.60 -6.31 0.68
N TRP A 58 6.37 -5.09 0.21
CA TRP A 58 5.05 -4.59 -0.21
C TRP A 58 4.97 -4.36 -1.72
N GLY A 59 3.75 -4.39 -2.25
CA GLY A 59 3.49 -4.36 -3.69
C GLY A 59 3.50 -5.76 -4.31
N SER A 60 3.05 -5.84 -5.56
CA SER A 60 2.91 -7.13 -6.26
C SER A 60 4.28 -7.73 -6.63
N ALA A 61 4.44 -9.03 -6.33
CA ALA A 61 5.61 -9.81 -6.74
C ALA A 61 5.77 -9.92 -8.26
N ASP A 62 4.68 -9.75 -9.02
CA ASP A 62 4.71 -9.75 -10.49
C ASP A 62 5.41 -8.51 -11.07
N PHE A 63 5.57 -7.47 -10.26
CA PHE A 63 6.19 -6.21 -10.66
C PHE A 63 7.33 -5.81 -9.69
N PRO A 64 8.45 -6.57 -9.68
CA PRO A 64 9.48 -6.45 -8.66
C PRO A 64 10.12 -5.05 -8.57
N LEU A 65 10.24 -4.34 -9.69
CA LEU A 65 10.83 -2.99 -9.74
C LEU A 65 10.02 -1.93 -8.98
N PHE A 66 8.74 -2.16 -8.70
CA PHE A 66 7.88 -1.19 -8.01
C PHE A 66 7.68 -1.52 -6.52
N ARG A 67 8.50 -2.42 -5.96
CA ARG A 67 8.33 -2.90 -4.58
C ARG A 67 9.22 -2.19 -3.56
N HIS A 68 10.34 -1.61 -3.98
CA HIS A 68 11.27 -0.93 -3.07
C HIS A 68 10.64 0.29 -2.41
N ALA A 69 10.07 1.20 -3.20
CA ALA A 69 9.44 2.42 -2.69
C ALA A 69 8.29 2.14 -1.68
N PRO A 70 7.29 1.29 -1.97
CA PRO A 70 6.25 0.99 -0.98
C PRO A 70 6.80 0.21 0.23
N THR A 71 7.81 -0.65 0.07
CA THR A 71 8.43 -1.35 1.20
C THR A 71 9.15 -0.39 2.14
N TRP A 72 9.95 0.54 1.61
CA TRP A 72 10.58 1.59 2.42
C TRP A 72 9.55 2.46 3.12
N ALA A 73 8.52 2.90 2.39
CA ALA A 73 7.47 3.73 2.97
C ALA A 73 6.75 3.01 4.12
N ALA A 74 6.39 1.74 3.92
CA ALA A 74 5.73 0.90 4.93
C ALA A 74 6.61 0.67 6.16
N LEU A 75 7.88 0.32 5.97
CA LEU A 75 8.87 0.16 7.04
C LEU A 75 8.97 1.42 7.90
N LEU A 76 9.16 2.58 7.28
CA LEU A 76 9.29 3.87 7.99
C LEU A 76 8.00 4.29 8.71
N ALA A 77 6.83 3.90 8.19
CA ALA A 77 5.55 4.14 8.84
C ALA A 77 5.38 3.26 10.09
N LEU A 78 5.70 1.96 9.98
CA LEU A 78 5.56 0.99 11.07
C LEU A 78 6.56 1.24 12.20
N GLN A 79 7.77 1.71 11.90
CA GLN A 79 8.75 2.09 12.92
C GLN A 79 8.29 3.25 13.82
N ARG A 80 7.32 4.05 13.37
CA ARG A 80 6.72 5.17 14.13
C ARG A 80 5.37 4.82 14.75
N ALA A 81 4.89 3.59 14.59
CA ALA A 81 3.64 3.18 15.20
C ALA A 81 3.82 3.03 16.72
N ASP A 82 2.80 3.43 17.49
CA ASP A 82 2.66 2.92 18.86
C ASP A 82 2.61 1.39 18.83
N PRO A 83 2.90 0.70 19.96
CA PRO A 83 2.94 -0.76 19.99
C PRO A 83 1.68 -1.39 19.41
N LEU A 84 1.81 -1.98 18.22
CA LEU A 84 0.72 -2.57 17.45
C LEU A 84 1.07 -4.04 17.14
N PRO A 85 0.14 -4.99 17.36
CA PRO A 85 0.40 -6.40 17.10
C PRO A 85 0.88 -6.65 15.66
N GLY A 86 1.95 -7.44 15.52
CA GLY A 86 2.52 -7.78 14.21
C GLY A 86 3.42 -6.70 13.59
N ALA A 87 3.45 -5.46 14.12
CA ALA A 87 4.29 -4.41 13.56
C ALA A 87 5.79 -4.74 13.67
N ALA A 88 6.23 -5.31 14.80
CA ALA A 88 7.63 -5.71 15.00
C ALA A 88 8.08 -6.80 14.01
N ASP A 89 7.24 -7.83 13.81
CA ASP A 89 7.51 -8.90 12.85
C ASP A 89 7.53 -8.37 11.42
N ALA A 90 6.57 -7.50 11.08
CA ALA A 90 6.49 -6.88 9.78
C ALA A 90 7.71 -6.01 9.47
N VAL A 91 8.16 -5.20 10.44
CA VAL A 91 9.41 -4.42 10.35
C VAL A 91 10.60 -5.33 10.10
N GLN A 92 10.73 -6.42 10.88
CA GLN A 92 11.86 -7.34 10.75
C GLN A 92 11.88 -8.04 9.37
N ALA A 93 10.72 -8.46 8.87
CA ALA A 93 10.60 -9.07 7.55
C ALA A 93 10.93 -8.07 6.42
N ALA A 94 10.48 -6.81 6.56
CA ALA A 94 10.79 -5.73 5.62
C ALA A 94 12.30 -5.46 5.52
N THR A 95 12.99 -5.39 6.67
CA THR A 95 14.45 -5.21 6.71
C THR A 95 15.15 -6.34 5.96
N ARG A 96 14.78 -7.60 6.22
CA ARG A 96 15.36 -8.75 5.50
C ARG A 96 15.06 -8.73 4.01
N PHE A 97 13.91 -8.23 3.58
CA PHE A 97 13.56 -8.08 2.17
C PHE A 97 14.52 -7.09 1.50
N LEU A 98 14.68 -5.89 2.09
CA LEU A 98 15.50 -4.81 1.56
C LEU A 98 17.00 -5.15 1.56
N GLU A 99 17.48 -5.91 2.54
CA GLU A 99 18.87 -6.39 2.58
C GLU A 99 19.18 -7.41 1.46
N ARG A 100 18.21 -8.27 1.13
CA ARG A 100 18.37 -9.31 0.07
C ARG A 100 18.23 -8.74 -1.33
N GLN A 101 17.45 -7.67 -1.48
CA GLN A 101 17.17 -7.02 -2.75
C GLN A 101 17.53 -5.54 -2.63
N PRO A 102 18.82 -5.16 -2.75
CA PRO A 102 19.19 -3.76 -2.88
C PRO A 102 18.46 -3.14 -4.07
N ASP A 103 18.13 -1.85 -3.97
CA ASP A 103 17.52 -1.09 -5.06
C ASP A 103 18.39 -1.24 -6.33
N PRO A 104 17.83 -1.59 -7.49
CA PRO A 104 18.59 -1.78 -8.73
C PRO A 104 19.41 -0.55 -9.16
#